data_AF-A0A519QT82-F1
#
_entry.id   AF-A0A519QT82-F1
#
_cell.length_a   1.000
_cell.length_b   1.000
_cell.length_c   1.000
_cell.angle_alpha   90.00
_cell.angle_beta   90.00
_cell.angle_gamma   90.00
#
_symmetry.space_group_name_H-M   'P 1'
#
loop_
_entity.id
_entity.type
_entity.pdbx_description
1 polymer ?
#
loop_
_entity_poly.entity_id
_entity_poly.type
_entity_poly.pdbx_seq_one_letter_code
_entity_poly.pdbx_strand_id
1 'polypeptide(L)'
;MQDSSPELEQLMPNITERQGLVTSRVGQGAYRKRIIHRWEYKCAVTGFDKLNVLIASHILPWANADDNQRLDVHNGILLSPNYDALFDRNLISFENSGKIILSNSISLDAFKKVGVSGTEKINNLSTYNLEYLDKHRDNFSAMNF
;
A
#
# COMPACT_ATOMS: atom_id res chain seq x y z
N MET A 1 4.16 -46.28 -0.54
CA MET A 1 5.62 -46.19 -0.74
C MET A 1 5.79 -45.88 -2.21
N GLN A 2 6.13 -44.69 -2.67
CA GLN A 2 7.11 -43.72 -2.22
C GLN A 2 6.62 -42.36 -2.80
N ASP A 3 6.37 -41.37 -1.94
CA ASP A 3 5.89 -40.05 -2.35
C ASP A 3 7.10 -39.17 -2.68
N SER A 4 7.15 -38.67 -3.91
CA SER A 4 8.21 -37.84 -4.45
C SER A 4 7.84 -36.37 -4.25
N SER A 5 8.41 -35.73 -3.23
CA SER A 5 8.39 -34.28 -3.07
C SER A 5 9.81 -33.74 -3.31
N PRO A 6 10.06 -32.90 -4.33
CA PRO A 6 11.34 -32.24 -4.47
C PRO A 6 11.47 -31.18 -3.37
N GLU A 7 12.58 -31.30 -2.63
CA GLU A 7 12.99 -30.39 -1.57
C GLU A 7 13.00 -28.93 -2.06
N LEU A 8 12.45 -28.06 -1.21
CA LEU A 8 12.49 -26.61 -1.29
C LEU A 8 13.95 -26.13 -1.28
N GLU A 9 14.59 -26.14 -2.44
CA GLU A 9 15.88 -25.50 -2.64
C GLU A 9 15.68 -23.99 -2.43
N GLN A 10 16.19 -23.56 -1.30
CA GLN A 10 16.05 -22.21 -0.75
C GLN A 10 16.50 -21.20 -1.81
N LEU A 11 15.54 -20.38 -2.28
CA LEU A 11 15.77 -19.14 -3.01
C LEU A 11 16.65 -18.22 -2.16
N MET A 12 17.98 -18.41 -2.21
CA MET A 12 18.93 -17.47 -1.65
C MET A 12 18.95 -16.25 -2.56
N PRO A 13 18.50 -15.07 -2.08
CA PRO A 13 18.52 -13.87 -2.90
C PRO A 13 19.96 -13.50 -3.24
N ASN A 14 20.20 -13.12 -4.49
CA ASN A 14 21.52 -12.71 -4.96
C ASN A 14 22.01 -11.45 -4.23
N ILE A 15 23.32 -11.17 -4.27
CA ILE A 15 23.96 -10.07 -3.50
C ILE A 15 23.25 -8.71 -3.70
N THR A 16 22.71 -8.45 -4.91
CA THR A 16 21.90 -7.26 -5.24
C THR A 16 20.54 -7.24 -4.52
N GLU A 17 19.85 -8.37 -4.41
CA GLU A 17 18.60 -8.50 -3.66
C GLU A 17 18.85 -8.47 -2.16
N ARG A 18 19.98 -9.01 -1.68
CA ARG A 18 20.38 -8.94 -0.28
C ARG A 18 20.77 -7.52 0.13
N GLN A 19 21.45 -6.77 -0.75
CA GLN A 19 21.66 -5.34 -0.56
C GLN A 19 20.34 -4.57 -0.63
N GLY A 20 19.46 -4.86 -1.59
CA GLY A 20 18.11 -4.28 -1.70
C GLY A 20 17.22 -4.54 -0.48
N LEU A 21 17.30 -5.72 0.14
CA LEU A 21 16.58 -6.09 1.37
C LEU A 21 17.13 -5.39 2.62
N VAL A 22 18.44 -5.14 2.67
CA VAL A 22 19.10 -4.44 3.79
C VAL A 22 18.96 -2.92 3.65
N THR A 23 19.11 -2.36 2.45
CA THR A 23 18.80 -0.96 2.17
C THR A 23 17.31 -0.69 2.24
N SER A 24 16.44 -1.65 1.91
CA SER A 24 15.00 -1.50 2.19
C SER A 24 14.76 -1.47 3.68
N ARG A 25 15.40 -2.27 4.54
CA ARG A 25 15.19 -2.15 6.01
C ARG A 25 15.60 -0.80 6.59
N VAL A 26 16.71 -0.22 6.15
CA VAL A 26 17.21 1.08 6.67
C VAL A 26 16.48 2.27 6.00
N GLY A 27 16.28 2.19 4.69
CA GLY A 27 15.56 3.17 3.87
C GLY A 27 14.06 3.19 4.15
N GLN A 28 13.42 2.03 4.33
CA GLN A 28 12.05 1.93 4.86
C GLN A 28 12.00 2.51 6.26
N GLY A 29 13.03 2.37 7.10
CA GLY A 29 13.04 3.00 8.43
C GLY A 29 12.90 4.52 8.36
N ALA A 30 13.71 5.19 7.53
CA ALA A 30 13.65 6.64 7.36
C ALA A 30 12.39 7.10 6.62
N TYR A 31 12.04 6.41 5.52
CA TYR A 31 10.84 6.68 4.73
C TYR A 31 9.57 6.50 5.57
N ARG A 32 9.42 5.36 6.24
CA ARG A 32 8.30 5.05 7.14
C ARG A 32 8.19 6.09 8.24
N LYS A 33 9.30 6.54 8.85
CA LYS A 33 9.25 7.62 9.85
C LYS A 33 8.70 8.92 9.26
N ARG A 34 9.11 9.29 8.05
CA ARG A 34 8.60 10.50 7.36
C ARG A 34 7.11 10.36 7.02
N ILE A 35 6.67 9.18 6.57
CA ILE A 35 5.24 8.89 6.32
C ILE A 35 4.45 8.96 7.63
N ILE A 36 4.91 8.30 8.69
CA ILE A 36 4.27 8.35 10.01
C ILE A 36 4.10 9.79 10.49
N HIS A 37 5.13 10.63 10.34
CA HIS A 37 5.07 12.03 10.70
C HIS A 37 4.10 12.83 9.80
N ARG A 38 4.09 12.58 8.49
CA ARG A 38 3.20 13.22 7.51
C ARG A 38 1.72 12.96 7.80
N TRP A 39 1.40 11.78 8.32
CA TRP A 39 0.04 11.34 8.68
C TRP A 39 -0.26 11.48 10.18
N GLU A 40 0.50 12.31 10.90
CA GLU A 40 0.26 12.62 12.31
C GLU A 40 0.14 11.37 13.21
N TYR A 41 0.93 10.34 12.90
CA TYR A 41 0.99 9.08 13.64
C TYR A 41 -0.32 8.26 13.62
N LYS A 42 -1.21 8.51 12.65
CA LYS A 42 -2.51 7.87 12.55
C LYS A 42 -2.77 7.32 11.16
N CYS A 43 -3.54 6.23 11.09
CA CYS A 43 -4.05 5.71 9.83
C CYS A 43 -4.83 6.82 9.10
N ALA A 44 -4.48 7.03 7.85
CA ALA A 44 -5.08 8.03 6.97
C ALA A 44 -6.60 7.88 6.85
N VAL A 45 -7.10 6.64 6.94
CA VAL A 45 -8.51 6.27 6.76
C VAL A 45 -9.23 6.10 8.09
N THR A 46 -8.70 5.25 8.98
CA THR A 46 -9.39 4.86 10.22
C THR A 46 -9.05 5.72 11.43
N GLY A 47 -8.01 6.56 11.35
CA GLY A 47 -7.49 7.30 12.50
C GLY A 47 -6.77 6.45 13.55
N PHE A 48 -6.60 5.14 13.30
CA PHE A 48 -5.93 4.21 14.22
C PHE A 48 -4.47 4.63 14.48
N ASP A 49 -4.05 4.66 15.75
CA ASP A 49 -2.81 5.31 16.19
C ASP A 49 -1.71 4.33 16.66
N LYS A 50 -1.96 3.02 16.65
CA LYS A 50 -0.95 2.02 17.03
C LYS A 50 0.00 1.76 15.86
N LEU A 51 1.08 2.53 15.85
CA LEU A 51 2.13 2.53 14.81
C LEU A 51 2.77 1.16 14.52
N ASN A 52 2.73 0.23 15.47
CA ASN A 52 3.27 -1.13 15.30
C ASN A 52 2.45 -1.98 14.32
N VAL A 53 1.19 -1.60 14.06
CA VAL A 53 0.30 -2.30 13.13
C VAL A 53 0.19 -1.55 11.80
N LEU A 54 0.38 -0.23 11.80
CA LEU A 54 0.25 0.59 10.59
C LEU A 54 1.31 0.26 9.54
N ILE A 55 0.97 0.42 8.27
CA ILE A 55 1.84 0.17 7.13
C ILE A 55 2.00 1.47 6.34
N ALA A 56 3.25 1.80 6.00
CA ALA A 56 3.57 2.90 5.11
C ALA A 56 3.49 2.37 3.68
N SER A 57 2.29 2.42 3.11
CA SER A 57 1.97 1.90 1.79
C SER A 57 2.40 2.90 0.72
N HIS A 58 2.93 2.41 -0.41
CA HIS A 58 3.24 3.27 -1.55
C HIS A 58 2.01 3.40 -2.46
N ILE A 59 1.71 4.61 -2.91
CA ILE A 59 0.59 4.84 -3.84
C ILE A 59 0.95 4.29 -5.23
N LEU A 60 2.12 4.69 -5.73
CA LEU A 60 2.72 4.15 -6.93
C LEU A 60 3.71 3.04 -6.55
N PRO A 61 3.52 1.81 -7.05
CA PRO A 61 4.41 0.70 -6.74
C PRO A 61 5.87 1.00 -7.08
N TRP A 62 6.78 0.46 -6.28
CA TRP A 62 8.23 0.68 -6.44
C TRP A 62 8.76 0.41 -7.86
N ALA A 63 8.16 -0.58 -8.55
CA ALA A 63 8.52 -0.95 -9.92
C ALA A 63 8.22 0.16 -10.94
N ASN A 64 7.22 1.00 -10.68
CA ASN A 64 6.76 2.05 -11.60
C ASN A 64 7.22 3.45 -11.16
N ALA A 65 7.91 3.56 -10.04
CA ALA A 65 8.37 4.81 -9.46
C ALA A 65 9.86 5.05 -9.77
N ASP A 66 10.20 6.28 -10.13
CA ASP A 66 11.60 6.74 -10.25
C ASP A 66 12.25 6.86 -8.87
N ASP A 67 13.59 6.94 -8.80
CA ASP A 67 14.33 7.02 -7.53
C ASP A 67 13.92 8.20 -6.63
N ASN A 68 13.49 9.32 -7.22
CA ASN A 68 12.93 10.45 -6.47
C ASN A 68 11.54 10.13 -5.90
N GLN A 69 10.68 9.48 -6.69
CA GLN A 69 9.30 9.13 -6.30
C GLN A 69 9.26 8.00 -5.26
N ARG A 70 10.26 7.12 -5.30
CA ARG A 70 10.49 6.05 -4.31
C ARG A 70 10.78 6.58 -2.90
N LEU A 71 11.34 7.78 -2.80
CA LEU A 71 11.67 8.43 -1.52
C LEU A 71 10.74 9.59 -1.18
N ASP A 72 9.72 9.82 -2.01
CA ASP A 72 8.76 10.90 -1.86
C ASP A 72 7.68 10.54 -0.83
N VAL A 73 7.53 11.40 0.17
CA VAL A 73 6.52 11.26 1.23
C VAL A 73 5.10 11.40 0.69
N HIS A 74 4.93 12.08 -0.46
CA HIS A 74 3.65 12.22 -1.13
C HIS A 74 3.27 10.98 -1.92
N ASN A 75 4.21 10.09 -2.21
CA ASN A 75 3.94 8.77 -2.75
C ASN A 75 3.59 7.74 -1.66
N GLY A 76 3.35 8.17 -0.41
CA GLY A 76 3.08 7.24 0.69
C GLY A 76 1.82 7.59 1.49
N ILE A 77 1.06 6.56 1.84
CA ILE A 77 -0.13 6.64 2.70
C ILE A 77 0.07 5.73 3.91
N LEU A 78 -0.23 6.24 5.11
CA LEU A 78 -0.22 5.41 6.31
C LEU A 78 -1.57 4.68 6.44
N LEU A 79 -1.58 3.37 6.22
CA LEU A 79 -2.79 2.55 6.20
C LEU A 79 -2.77 1.49 7.29
N SER A 80 -3.95 0.99 7.67
CA SER A 80 -4.06 -0.23 8.46
C SER A 80 -3.83 -1.45 7.54
N PRO A 81 -3.39 -2.60 8.05
CA PRO A 81 -3.06 -3.77 7.22
C PRO A 81 -4.16 -4.21 6.26
N ASN A 82 -5.43 -4.09 6.68
CA ASN A 82 -6.56 -4.43 5.83
C ASN A 82 -6.67 -3.49 4.63
N TYR A 83 -6.53 -2.17 4.84
CA TYR A 83 -6.61 -1.20 3.76
C TYR A 83 -5.39 -1.29 2.83
N ASP A 84 -4.21 -1.47 3.40
CA ASP A 84 -2.97 -1.69 2.64
C ASP A 84 -3.11 -2.90 1.69
N ALA A 85 -3.52 -4.04 2.21
CA ALA A 85 -3.68 -5.26 1.41
C ALA A 85 -4.76 -5.13 0.31
N LEU A 86 -5.83 -4.38 0.56
CA LEU A 86 -6.87 -4.12 -0.45
C LEU A 86 -6.41 -3.12 -1.51
N PHE A 87 -5.64 -2.11 -1.09
CA PHE A 87 -5.13 -1.07 -1.96
C PHE A 87 -4.07 -1.61 -2.91
N ASP A 88 -3.06 -2.34 -2.39
CA ASP A 88 -2.00 -2.98 -3.18
C ASP A 88 -2.54 -3.99 -4.22
N ARG A 89 -3.70 -4.59 -3.94
CA ARG A 89 -4.38 -5.54 -4.84
C ARG A 89 -5.33 -4.88 -5.82
N ASN A 90 -5.39 -3.55 -5.88
CA ASN A 90 -6.35 -2.79 -6.69
C ASN A 90 -7.82 -3.16 -6.41
N LEU A 91 -8.16 -3.62 -5.19
CA LEU A 91 -9.54 -3.88 -4.77
C LEU A 91 -10.20 -2.61 -4.25
N ILE A 92 -9.41 -1.67 -3.74
CA ILE A 92 -9.85 -0.33 -3.39
C ILE A 92 -8.91 0.71 -4.00
N SER A 93 -9.44 1.91 -4.22
CA SER A 93 -8.65 3.10 -4.55
C SER A 93 -9.27 4.32 -3.86
N PHE A 94 -8.74 5.51 -4.10
CA PHE A 94 -9.28 6.75 -3.53
C PHE A 94 -9.46 7.82 -4.62
N GLU A 95 -10.58 8.53 -4.54
CA GLU A 95 -10.84 9.73 -5.34
C GLU A 95 -9.92 10.89 -4.90
N ASN A 96 -9.82 11.92 -5.74
CA ASN A 96 -9.10 13.15 -5.38
C ASN A 96 -9.77 13.91 -4.23
N SER A 97 -11.04 13.61 -3.96
CA SER A 97 -11.75 14.06 -2.75
C SER A 97 -11.25 13.39 -1.48
N GLY A 98 -10.54 12.26 -1.59
CA GLY A 98 -10.12 11.35 -0.54
C GLY A 98 -11.11 10.21 -0.28
N LYS A 99 -12.30 10.21 -0.91
CA LYS A 99 -13.31 9.17 -0.72
C LYS A 99 -12.85 7.83 -1.29
N ILE A 100 -13.13 6.74 -0.59
CA ILE A 100 -12.81 5.39 -1.06
C ILE A 100 -13.64 5.00 -2.29
N ILE A 101 -13.00 4.29 -3.21
CA ILE A 101 -13.58 3.66 -4.39
C ILE A 101 -13.43 2.15 -4.20
N LEU A 102 -14.51 1.39 -4.36
CA LEU A 102 -14.50 -0.06 -4.26
C LEU A 102 -14.51 -0.68 -5.66
N SER A 103 -13.73 -1.74 -5.86
CA SER A 103 -13.78 -2.53 -7.09
C SER A 103 -15.09 -3.31 -7.20
N ASN A 104 -15.52 -3.59 -8.44
CA ASN A 104 -16.61 -4.52 -8.70
C ASN A 104 -16.16 -5.99 -8.71
N SER A 105 -14.87 -6.26 -8.49
CA SER A 105 -14.29 -7.61 -8.50
C SER A 105 -14.75 -8.49 -7.34
N ILE A 106 -15.20 -7.90 -6.22
CA ILE A 106 -15.80 -8.64 -5.10
C ILE A 106 -17.07 -7.94 -4.60
N SER A 107 -17.95 -8.69 -3.94
CA SER A 107 -19.20 -8.16 -3.40
C SER A 107 -18.98 -7.16 -2.26
N LEU A 108 -19.89 -6.21 -2.10
CA LEU A 108 -19.89 -5.25 -0.99
C LEU A 108 -19.91 -5.94 0.38
N ASP A 109 -20.59 -7.08 0.50
CA ASP A 109 -20.61 -7.84 1.75
C ASP A 109 -19.26 -8.48 2.08
N ALA A 110 -18.43 -8.81 1.07
CA ALA A 110 -17.05 -9.23 1.30
C ALA A 110 -16.20 -8.08 1.85
N PHE A 111 -16.37 -6.86 1.33
CA PHE A 111 -15.72 -5.66 1.89
C PHE A 111 -16.14 -5.40 3.35
N LYS A 112 -17.43 -5.52 3.66
CA LYS A 112 -17.93 -5.34 5.03
C LYS A 112 -17.29 -6.34 6.01
N LYS A 113 -17.07 -7.59 5.59
CA LYS A 113 -16.42 -8.62 6.43
C LYS A 113 -14.98 -8.26 6.81
N VAL A 114 -14.28 -7.47 5.99
CA VAL A 114 -12.92 -6.98 6.28
C VAL A 114 -12.91 -5.58 6.90
N GLY A 115 -14.09 -5.03 7.21
CA GLY A 115 -14.25 -3.73 7.87
C GLY A 115 -14.25 -2.54 6.90
N VAL A 116 -14.56 -2.76 5.62
CA VAL A 116 -14.68 -1.69 4.61
C VAL A 116 -16.15 -1.51 4.20
N SER A 117 -16.72 -0.33 4.45
CA SER A 117 -18.13 -0.02 4.18
C SER A 117 -18.36 0.78 2.90
N GLY A 118 -17.32 1.36 2.29
CA GLY A 118 -17.41 2.21 1.11
C GLY A 118 -17.74 3.68 1.41
N THR A 119 -17.77 4.05 2.69
CA THR A 119 -18.03 5.42 3.17
C THR A 119 -16.77 6.09 3.69
N GLU A 120 -15.67 5.36 3.72
CA GLU A 120 -14.41 5.81 4.28
C GLU A 120 -13.74 6.85 3.40
N LYS A 121 -12.87 7.62 4.04
CA LYS A 121 -12.18 8.74 3.42
C LYS A 121 -10.78 8.87 4.02
N ILE A 122 -9.82 9.22 3.17
CA ILE A 122 -8.52 9.71 3.62
C ILE A 122 -8.67 11.11 4.20
N ASN A 123 -8.22 11.29 5.44
CA ASN A 123 -8.11 12.58 6.10
C ASN A 123 -6.74 13.21 5.81
N ASN A 124 -6.65 14.53 5.61
CA ASN A 124 -5.38 15.24 5.34
C ASN A 124 -4.65 14.81 4.05
N LEU A 125 -5.40 14.40 3.02
CA LEU A 125 -4.87 14.18 1.68
C LEU A 125 -4.33 15.50 1.11
N SER A 126 -3.09 15.49 0.62
CA SER A 126 -2.49 16.67 -0.02
C SER A 126 -2.65 16.60 -1.53
N THR A 127 -2.63 17.76 -2.19
CA THR A 127 -2.63 17.88 -3.65
C THR A 127 -1.48 17.11 -4.31
N TYR A 128 -0.32 17.00 -3.63
CA TYR A 128 0.82 16.23 -4.13
C TYR A 128 0.58 14.70 -4.14
N ASN A 129 -0.35 14.20 -3.33
CA ASN A 129 -0.73 12.78 -3.38
C ASN A 129 -1.61 12.46 -4.60
N LEU A 130 -2.26 13.47 -5.20
CA LEU A 130 -3.26 13.27 -6.24
C LEU A 130 -2.66 12.69 -7.52
N GLU A 131 -1.49 13.17 -7.95
CA GLU A 131 -0.84 12.65 -9.16
C GLU A 131 -0.52 11.14 -9.02
N TYR A 132 -0.10 10.71 -7.83
CA TYR A 132 0.13 9.30 -7.57
C TYR A 132 -1.18 8.50 -7.53
N LEU A 133 -2.23 9.06 -6.92
CA LEU A 133 -3.55 8.42 -6.87
C LEU A 133 -4.18 8.32 -8.26
N ASP A 134 -3.97 9.29 -9.14
CA ASP A 134 -4.41 9.26 -10.53
C ASP A 134 -3.78 8.03 -11.23
N LYS A 135 -2.45 7.87 -11.13
CA LYS A 135 -1.73 6.70 -11.68
C LYS A 135 -2.20 5.38 -11.07
N HIS A 136 -2.48 5.35 -9.77
CA HIS A 136 -3.05 4.17 -9.12
C HIS A 136 -4.45 3.85 -9.67
N ARG A 137 -5.28 4.87 -9.90
CA ARG A 137 -6.62 4.70 -10.46
C ARG A 137 -6.62 4.20 -11.90
N ASP A 138 -5.61 4.54 -12.70
CA ASP A 138 -5.47 3.99 -14.05
C ASP A 138 -5.32 2.46 -14.00
N ASN A 139 -4.45 1.94 -13.13
CA ASN A 139 -4.29 0.50 -12.91
C ASN A 139 -5.55 -0.14 -12.30
N PHE A 140 -6.16 0.52 -11.32
CA PHE A 140 -7.41 0.09 -10.71
C PHE A 140 -8.52 -0.05 -11.76
N SER A 141 -8.64 0.91 -12.68
CA SER A 141 -9.69 0.90 -13.71
C SER A 141 -9.44 -0.20 -14.73
N ALA A 142 -8.19 -0.42 -15.14
CA ALA A 142 -7.81 -1.48 -16.08
C ALA A 142 -8.03 -2.90 -15.55
N MET A 143 -8.09 -3.10 -14.22
CA MET A 143 -8.27 -4.42 -13.60
C MET A 143 -9.72 -4.72 -13.17
N ASN A 144 -10.60 -3.71 -13.18
CA ASN A 144 -11.94 -3.82 -12.58
C ASN A 144 -13.09 -3.44 -13.53
N PHE A 145 -12.78 -3.15 -14.80
CA PHE A 145 -13.72 -2.92 -15.91
C PHE A 145 -13.23 -3.64 -17.16
#